data_AF-A0A6B0SKC3-F1
#
_entry.id   AF-A0A6B0SKC3-F1
#
_cell.length_a   1.000
_cell.length_b   1.000
_cell.length_c   1.000
_cell.angle_alpha   90.00
_cell.angle_beta   90.00
_cell.angle_gamma   90.00
#
_symmetry.space_group_name_H-M   'P 1'
#
loop_
_entity.id
_entity.type
_entity.pdbx_description
1 polymer ?
#
loop_
_entity_poly.entity_id
_entity_poly.type
_entity_poly.pdbx_seq_one_letter_code
_entity_poly.pdbx_strand_id
1 'polypeptide(L)'
;MYGASEATVRDALDNDDPLPGTYGFAGELPDGSLVRDVLGRELCYDDDGGWSRDPGVLSDPTLLDAGHVRSDGEARRAWRLPDPPVDAERPVERVRGALDAALAVDDDDLAVAFSGGLDSALVATELDAPLYAVGYGDCADIDAARESAAAMGRTDDLRVHDVTLDEIEEAVPEVARAIGRTNAMDVQIALPLYLVAQRAARDGFDRLALGQGADELFGGVRQGREGARRP
;
A
#
# COMPACT_ATOMS: atom_id res chain seq x y z
N MET A 1 12.21 -14.51 -7.10
CA MET A 1 11.40 -14.24 -5.89
C MET A 1 11.66 -12.82 -5.39
N TYR A 2 10.62 -12.06 -5.05
CA TYR A 2 10.71 -10.74 -4.41
C TYR A 2 9.92 -10.72 -3.09
N GLY A 3 10.34 -9.88 -2.15
CA GLY A 3 9.63 -9.60 -0.89
C GLY A 3 9.81 -10.64 0.22
N ALA A 4 10.10 -11.91 -0.12
CA ALA A 4 10.36 -12.97 0.84
C ALA A 4 11.43 -13.96 0.36
N SER A 5 12.00 -14.73 1.29
CA SER A 5 12.87 -15.85 0.94
C SER A 5 12.07 -17.01 0.38
N GLU A 6 12.65 -17.79 -0.53
CA GLU A 6 11.99 -19.00 -1.04
C GLU A 6 11.63 -20.00 0.07
N ALA A 7 12.44 -20.07 1.14
CA ALA A 7 12.17 -20.93 2.28
C ALA A 7 10.88 -20.49 3.00
N THR A 8 10.70 -19.19 3.23
CA THR A 8 9.48 -18.62 3.81
C THR A 8 8.26 -18.90 2.94
N VAL A 9 8.39 -18.74 1.63
CA VAL A 9 7.28 -18.95 0.70
C VAL A 9 6.89 -20.43 0.60
N ARG A 10 7.86 -21.35 0.61
CA ARG A 10 7.57 -22.79 0.67
C ARG A 10 6.90 -23.18 1.98
N ASP A 11 7.40 -22.70 3.11
CA ASP A 11 6.79 -22.96 4.43
C ASP A 11 5.35 -22.44 4.49
N ALA A 12 5.08 -21.26 3.91
CA ALA A 12 3.73 -20.71 3.79
C ALA A 12 2.80 -21.58 2.93
N LEU A 13 3.32 -22.20 1.87
CA LEU A 13 2.56 -23.12 1.02
C LEU A 13 2.31 -24.46 1.71
N ASP A 14 3.31 -25.00 2.39
CA ASP A 14 3.24 -26.30 3.06
C ASP A 14 2.30 -26.28 4.28
N ASN A 15 2.18 -25.12 4.95
CA ASN A 15 1.33 -24.93 6.13
C ASN A 15 0.01 -24.20 5.83
N ASP A 16 -0.32 -23.94 4.56
CA ASP A 16 -1.48 -23.12 4.16
C ASP A 16 -1.54 -21.76 4.90
N ASP A 17 -0.39 -21.14 5.19
CA ASP A 17 -0.30 -19.87 5.92
C ASP A 17 -0.40 -18.67 4.96
N PRO A 18 -1.53 -17.93 4.97
CA PRO A 18 -1.72 -16.78 4.07
C PRO A 18 -0.90 -15.55 4.49
N LEU A 19 -0.39 -15.49 5.73
CA LEU A 19 0.25 -14.31 6.32
C LEU A 19 1.54 -14.68 7.07
N PRO A 20 2.61 -15.11 6.37
CA PRO A 20 3.83 -15.66 6.97
C PRO A 20 4.77 -14.59 7.59
N GLY A 21 4.22 -13.45 8.04
CA GLY A 21 5.00 -12.37 8.66
C GLY A 21 5.89 -11.58 7.69
N THR A 22 5.50 -11.47 6.43
CA THR A 22 6.23 -10.72 5.40
C THR A 22 5.47 -9.46 4.97
N TYR A 23 6.14 -8.56 4.25
CA TYR A 23 5.53 -7.35 3.70
C TYR A 23 4.81 -7.58 2.35
N GLY A 24 4.69 -8.83 1.90
CA GLY A 24 4.22 -9.20 0.56
C GLY A 24 5.30 -9.91 -0.23
N PHE A 25 4.92 -10.75 -1.18
CA PHE A 25 5.88 -11.46 -2.01
C PHE A 25 5.26 -11.96 -3.31
N ALA A 26 6.10 -12.04 -4.33
CA ALA A 26 5.75 -12.70 -5.56
C ALA A 26 6.97 -13.18 -6.35
N GLY A 27 6.73 -14.12 -7.26
CA GLY A 27 7.66 -14.53 -8.29
C GLY A 27 7.75 -16.03 -8.44
N GLU A 28 8.86 -16.49 -9.01
CA GLU A 28 9.11 -17.90 -9.30
C GLU A 28 9.88 -18.62 -8.18
N LEU A 29 9.45 -19.84 -7.86
CA LEU A 29 10.14 -20.81 -7.02
C LEU A 29 11.04 -21.72 -7.86
N PRO A 30 12.03 -22.43 -7.28
CA PRO A 30 12.96 -23.27 -8.06
C PRO A 30 12.35 -24.46 -8.81
N ASP A 31 11.11 -24.81 -8.52
CA ASP A 31 10.35 -25.82 -9.27
C ASP A 31 9.65 -25.23 -10.51
N GLY A 32 9.82 -23.93 -10.78
CA GLY A 32 9.22 -23.20 -11.90
C GLY A 32 7.83 -22.66 -11.61
N SER A 33 7.29 -22.88 -10.40
CA SER A 33 5.97 -22.36 -10.05
C SER A 33 6.01 -20.86 -9.74
N LEU A 34 5.06 -20.11 -10.28
CA LEU A 34 4.85 -18.70 -9.94
C LEU A 34 3.90 -18.60 -8.76
N VAL A 35 4.18 -17.69 -7.84
CA VAL A 35 3.36 -17.48 -6.64
C VAL A 35 3.18 -16.00 -6.39
N ARG A 36 2.01 -15.62 -5.86
CA ARG A 36 1.69 -14.28 -5.41
C ARG A 36 0.94 -14.34 -4.08
N ASP A 37 1.36 -13.51 -3.13
CA ASP A 37 0.79 -13.47 -1.78
C ASP A 37 -0.72 -13.13 -1.78
N VAL A 38 -1.38 -13.41 -0.65
CA VAL A 38 -2.84 -13.30 -0.51
C VAL A 38 -3.40 -11.89 -0.71
N LEU A 39 -2.59 -10.85 -0.49
CA LEU A 39 -2.96 -9.45 -0.69
C LEU A 39 -2.51 -8.90 -2.05
N GLY A 40 -1.63 -9.62 -2.75
CA GLY A 40 -1.10 -9.24 -4.04
C GLY A 40 -0.25 -7.97 -4.01
N ARG A 41 0.50 -7.76 -2.92
CA ARG A 41 1.29 -6.54 -2.70
C ARG A 41 2.45 -6.41 -3.68
N GLU A 42 3.07 -7.53 -4.04
CA GLU A 42 4.00 -7.58 -5.16
C GLU A 42 3.28 -7.95 -6.46
N LEU A 43 3.67 -7.31 -7.56
CA LEU A 43 3.17 -7.61 -8.90
C LEU A 43 3.86 -8.86 -9.45
N CYS A 44 3.13 -9.67 -10.20
CA CYS A 44 3.62 -10.89 -10.81
C CYS A 44 2.93 -11.09 -12.15
N TYR A 45 3.54 -10.57 -13.21
CA TYR A 45 3.07 -10.80 -14.57
C TYR A 45 3.86 -11.93 -15.20
N ASP A 46 3.20 -12.73 -16.01
CA ASP A 46 3.86 -13.75 -16.83
C ASP A 46 3.25 -13.87 -18.22
N ASP A 47 4.07 -14.34 -19.16
CA ASP A 47 3.70 -14.72 -20.52
C ASP A 47 4.55 -15.93 -20.95
N ASP A 48 4.46 -16.33 -22.23
CA ASP A 48 5.24 -17.45 -22.78
C ASP A 48 6.77 -17.27 -22.66
N GLY A 49 7.25 -16.05 -22.42
CA GLY A 49 8.67 -15.69 -22.30
C GLY A 49 9.21 -15.69 -20.87
N GLY A 50 8.35 -15.86 -19.85
CA GLY A 50 8.73 -15.87 -18.44
C GLY A 50 7.89 -14.89 -17.61
N TRP A 51 8.43 -14.45 -16.47
CA TRP A 51 7.71 -13.54 -15.57
C TRP A 51 8.50 -12.27 -15.24
N SER A 52 7.77 -11.22 -14.86
CA SER A 52 8.30 -9.92 -14.47
C SER A 52 7.33 -9.19 -13.53
N ARG A 53 7.85 -8.23 -12.75
CA ARG A 53 7.00 -7.26 -12.03
C ARG A 53 6.55 -6.11 -12.93
N ASP A 54 7.32 -5.82 -13.96
CA ASP A 54 7.05 -4.82 -14.97
C ASP A 54 6.38 -5.50 -16.18
N PRO A 55 5.10 -5.23 -16.49
CA PRO A 55 4.44 -5.80 -17.66
C PRO A 55 5.01 -5.27 -18.98
N GLY A 56 5.68 -4.11 -18.98
CA GLY A 56 6.23 -3.48 -20.19
C GLY A 56 7.43 -4.20 -20.81
N VAL A 57 8.03 -5.15 -20.09
CA VAL A 57 9.13 -6.01 -20.62
C VAL A 57 8.63 -7.34 -21.18
N LEU A 58 7.33 -7.62 -21.06
CA LEU A 58 6.68 -8.83 -21.55
C LEU A 58 5.89 -8.53 -22.83
N SER A 59 5.62 -9.58 -23.61
CA SER A 59 4.93 -9.47 -24.90
C SER A 59 3.40 -9.51 -24.76
N ASP A 60 2.88 -10.38 -23.90
CA ASP A 60 1.44 -10.49 -23.61
C ASP A 60 1.22 -10.79 -22.11
N PRO A 61 1.51 -9.80 -21.22
CA PRO A 61 1.57 -10.02 -19.78
C PRO A 61 0.19 -10.33 -19.18
N THR A 62 0.10 -11.44 -18.46
CA THR A 62 -1.05 -11.77 -17.60
C THR A 62 -0.66 -11.62 -16.14
N LEU A 63 -1.43 -10.86 -15.37
CA LEU A 63 -1.21 -10.74 -13.92
C LEU A 63 -1.69 -12.02 -13.21
N LEU A 64 -0.82 -12.65 -12.43
CA LEU A 64 -1.20 -13.73 -11.52
C LEU A 64 -2.10 -13.16 -10.41
N ASP A 65 -3.26 -13.78 -10.18
CA ASP A 65 -4.19 -13.36 -9.15
C ASP A 65 -3.57 -13.42 -7.74
N ALA A 66 -4.00 -12.51 -6.85
CA ALA A 66 -3.58 -12.54 -5.46
C ALA A 66 -3.95 -13.88 -4.80
N GLY A 67 -3.06 -14.43 -3.98
CA GLY A 67 -3.23 -15.71 -3.30
C GLY A 67 -3.17 -16.93 -4.21
N HIS A 68 -2.65 -16.81 -5.44
CA HIS A 68 -2.56 -17.90 -6.39
C HIS A 68 -1.13 -18.39 -6.61
N VAL A 69 -1.05 -19.65 -7.03
CA VAL A 69 0.14 -20.31 -7.55
C VAL A 69 -0.17 -20.78 -8.97
N ARG A 70 0.74 -20.55 -9.92
CA ARG A 70 0.68 -21.10 -11.27
C ARG A 70 1.78 -22.14 -11.46
N SER A 71 1.40 -23.34 -11.87
CA SER A 71 2.30 -24.45 -12.21
C SER A 71 1.79 -25.09 -13.49
N ASP A 72 2.69 -25.43 -14.41
CA ASP A 72 2.35 -26.11 -15.67
C ASP A 72 1.24 -25.40 -16.48
N GLY A 73 1.21 -24.06 -16.43
CA GLY A 73 0.20 -23.23 -17.11
C GLY A 73 -1.16 -23.14 -16.40
N GLU A 74 -1.36 -23.86 -15.29
CA GLU A 74 -2.60 -23.82 -14.52
C GLU A 74 -2.45 -22.98 -13.25
N ALA A 75 -3.31 -21.98 -13.08
CA ALA A 75 -3.40 -21.20 -11.85
C ALA A 75 -4.38 -21.85 -10.86
N ARG A 76 -3.93 -22.06 -9.63
CA ARG A 76 -4.75 -22.50 -8.50
C ARG A 76 -4.68 -21.48 -7.38
N ARG A 77 -5.78 -21.30 -6.65
CA ARG A 77 -5.76 -20.50 -5.42
C ARG A 77 -5.07 -21.31 -4.31
N ALA A 78 -3.97 -20.79 -3.79
CA ALA A 78 -3.29 -21.35 -2.62
C ALA A 78 -3.87 -20.80 -1.32
N TRP A 79 -4.15 -19.49 -1.26
CA TRP A 79 -4.55 -18.83 -0.02
C TRP A 79 -5.84 -18.03 -0.15
N ARG A 80 -6.46 -17.80 1.01
CA ARG A 80 -7.55 -16.85 1.22
C ARG A 80 -7.24 -16.02 2.45
N LEU A 81 -7.81 -14.82 2.53
CA LEU A 81 -7.77 -14.09 3.79
C LEU A 81 -8.44 -14.91 4.89
N PRO A 82 -7.85 -14.97 6.10
CA PRO A 82 -8.48 -15.59 7.25
C PRO A 82 -9.85 -14.98 7.53
N ASP A 83 -10.82 -15.80 7.94
CA ASP A 83 -12.14 -15.39 8.41
C ASP A 83 -12.34 -15.83 9.87
N PRO A 84 -11.63 -15.21 10.83
CA PRO A 84 -11.70 -15.60 12.22
C PRO A 84 -13.05 -15.18 12.84
N PRO A 85 -13.56 -15.92 13.84
CA PRO A 85 -14.75 -15.49 14.56
C PRO A 85 -14.52 -14.14 15.27
N VAL A 86 -15.56 -13.30 15.31
CA VAL A 86 -15.52 -11.94 15.88
C VAL A 86 -15.44 -11.93 17.42
N ASP A 87 -15.41 -13.10 18.05
CA ASP A 87 -15.37 -13.27 19.51
C ASP A 87 -13.93 -13.24 20.04
N ALA A 88 -13.29 -12.09 19.88
CA ALA A 88 -11.98 -11.83 20.47
C ALA A 88 -12.14 -11.26 21.88
N GLU A 89 -11.57 -11.92 22.89
CA GLU A 89 -11.32 -11.27 24.18
C GLU A 89 -10.40 -10.07 23.96
N ARG A 90 -10.74 -8.92 24.57
CA ARG A 90 -9.93 -7.69 24.52
C ARG A 90 -9.55 -7.25 23.09
N PRO A 91 -10.56 -7.00 22.22
CA PRO A 91 -10.31 -6.78 20.80
C PRO A 91 -9.49 -5.51 20.53
N VAL A 92 -9.68 -4.46 21.33
CA VAL A 92 -8.94 -3.20 21.19
C VAL A 92 -7.45 -3.40 21.52
N GLU A 93 -7.15 -4.12 22.59
CA GLU A 93 -5.78 -4.42 22.99
C GLU A 93 -5.07 -5.31 21.96
N ARG A 94 -5.80 -6.26 21.36
CA ARG A 94 -5.25 -7.09 20.27
C ARG A 94 -4.94 -6.27 19.03
N VAL A 95 -5.83 -5.36 18.63
CA VAL A 95 -5.59 -4.47 17.48
C VAL A 95 -4.41 -3.55 17.76
N ARG A 96 -4.33 -2.94 18.95
CA ARG A 96 -3.16 -2.14 19.34
C ARG A 96 -1.87 -2.94 19.27
N GLY A 97 -1.81 -4.11 19.90
CA GLY A 97 -0.60 -4.94 19.86
C GLY A 97 -0.20 -5.38 18.44
N ALA A 98 -1.17 -5.57 17.54
CA ALA A 98 -0.89 -5.86 16.14
C ALA A 98 -0.37 -4.62 15.39
N LEU A 99 -0.90 -3.43 15.66
CA LEU A 99 -0.41 -2.17 15.11
C LEU A 99 1.00 -1.86 15.62
N ASP A 100 1.25 -1.99 16.92
CA ASP A 100 2.57 -1.80 17.54
C ASP A 100 3.61 -2.71 16.87
N ALA A 101 3.27 -3.99 16.66
CA ALA A 101 4.14 -4.93 15.97
C ALA A 101 4.35 -4.60 14.48
N ALA A 102 3.30 -4.14 13.78
CA ALA A 102 3.38 -3.79 12.36
C ALA A 102 4.16 -2.48 12.12
N LEU A 103 4.11 -1.55 13.08
CA LEU A 103 4.75 -0.23 13.03
C LEU A 103 6.10 -0.19 13.73
N ALA A 104 6.54 -1.30 14.34
CA ALA A 104 7.90 -1.50 14.85
C ALA A 104 8.91 -1.67 13.69
N VAL A 105 8.98 -0.65 12.83
CA VAL A 105 9.93 -0.53 11.74
C VAL A 105 10.99 0.51 12.09
N ASP A 106 12.16 0.34 11.47
CA ASP A 106 13.25 1.30 11.59
C ASP A 106 12.92 2.58 10.82
N ASP A 107 13.22 3.73 11.43
CA ASP A 107 12.89 5.08 10.95
C ASP A 107 14.02 5.73 10.12
N ASP A 108 15.15 5.03 9.88
CA ASP A 108 16.22 5.56 9.04
C ASP A 108 15.73 5.81 7.60
N ASP A 109 16.09 6.93 6.99
CA ASP A 109 15.69 7.28 5.62
C ASP A 109 14.15 7.16 5.37
N LEU A 110 13.33 7.27 6.43
CA LEU A 110 11.88 7.16 6.38
C LEU A 110 11.21 8.54 6.44
N ALA A 111 10.20 8.71 5.60
CA ALA A 111 9.25 9.82 5.66
C ALA A 111 7.83 9.27 5.80
N VAL A 112 6.88 10.11 6.25
CA VAL A 112 5.45 9.74 6.33
C VAL A 112 4.65 10.58 5.34
N ALA A 113 3.85 9.94 4.49
CA ALA A 113 2.83 10.65 3.72
C ALA A 113 1.65 10.98 4.64
N PHE A 114 1.38 12.27 4.80
CA PHE A 114 0.51 12.78 5.84
C PHE A 114 -0.61 13.66 5.30
N SER A 115 -1.83 13.11 5.25
CA SER A 115 -3.03 13.85 4.82
C SER A 115 -3.74 14.56 5.98
N GLY A 116 -3.34 14.28 7.23
CA GLY A 116 -4.04 14.72 8.44
C GLY A 116 -5.23 13.84 8.83
N GLY A 117 -5.61 12.87 8.00
CA GLY A 117 -6.62 11.86 8.32
C GLY A 117 -6.16 10.88 9.40
N LEU A 118 -7.12 10.18 10.02
CA LEU A 118 -6.89 9.27 11.15
C LEU A 118 -5.76 8.26 10.89
N ASP A 119 -5.74 7.64 9.71
CA ASP A 119 -4.80 6.56 9.41
C ASP A 119 -3.36 7.09 9.30
N SER A 120 -3.19 8.20 8.57
CA SER A 120 -1.89 8.86 8.48
C SER A 120 -1.43 9.43 9.82
N ALA A 121 -2.35 9.88 10.69
CA ALA A 121 -2.06 10.33 12.04
C ALA A 121 -1.63 9.20 12.98
N LEU A 122 -2.22 8.02 12.83
CA LEU A 122 -1.79 6.84 13.57
C LEU A 122 -0.36 6.45 13.18
N VAL A 123 -0.07 6.37 11.88
CA VAL A 123 1.30 6.10 11.39
C VAL A 123 2.28 7.18 11.86
N ALA A 124 1.91 8.46 11.78
CA ALA A 124 2.73 9.58 12.22
C ALA A 124 2.94 9.65 13.76
N THR A 125 2.08 9.00 14.56
CA THR A 125 2.23 8.96 16.01
C THR A 125 3.28 7.93 16.43
N GLU A 126 3.34 6.80 15.71
CA GLU A 126 4.23 5.69 16.05
C GLU A 126 5.63 5.83 15.43
N LEU A 127 5.82 6.73 14.46
CA LEU A 127 7.08 6.91 13.74
C LEU A 127 7.67 8.31 13.96
N ASP A 128 8.95 8.34 14.35
CA ASP A 128 9.74 9.59 14.48
C ASP A 128 10.35 10.00 13.13
N ALA A 129 9.48 10.30 12.16
CA ALA A 129 9.86 10.62 10.79
C ALA A 129 9.15 11.89 10.30
N PRO A 130 9.77 12.72 9.42
CA PRO A 130 9.16 13.94 8.90
C PRO A 130 7.86 13.66 8.14
N LEU A 131 6.91 14.58 8.27
CA LEU A 131 5.57 14.46 7.69
C LEU A 131 5.52 15.25 6.38
N TYR A 132 5.05 14.61 5.31
CA TYR A 132 4.91 15.26 4.01
C TYR A 132 3.46 15.30 3.57
N ALA A 133 2.99 16.52 3.27
CA ALA A 133 1.69 16.76 2.66
C ALA A 133 1.89 17.48 1.33
N VAL A 134 1.07 17.17 0.33
CA VAL A 134 0.99 17.94 -0.91
C VAL A 134 -0.44 18.46 -1.09
N GLY A 135 -0.58 19.61 -1.73
CA GLY A 135 -1.87 20.15 -2.12
C GLY A 135 -1.70 21.26 -3.12
N TYR A 136 -2.77 21.59 -3.83
CA TYR A 136 -2.79 22.64 -4.85
C TYR A 136 -3.65 23.79 -4.37
N GLY A 137 -3.05 24.98 -4.19
CA GLY A 137 -3.75 26.17 -3.74
C GLY A 137 -4.36 26.03 -2.35
N ASP A 138 -5.46 26.73 -2.08
CA ASP A 138 -6.18 26.68 -0.80
C ASP A 138 -6.99 25.38 -0.67
N CYS A 139 -6.30 24.23 -0.57
CA CYS A 139 -6.95 22.94 -0.43
C CYS A 139 -7.20 22.57 1.05
N ALA A 140 -8.37 21.97 1.30
CA ALA A 140 -8.76 21.54 2.65
C ALA A 140 -7.86 20.45 3.24
N ASP A 141 -7.18 19.66 2.38
CA ASP A 141 -6.29 18.58 2.83
C ASP A 141 -5.02 19.13 3.51
N ILE A 142 -4.49 20.27 3.03
CA ILE A 142 -3.36 20.95 3.69
C ILE A 142 -3.78 21.49 5.06
N ASP A 143 -4.98 22.07 5.15
CA ASP A 143 -5.49 22.58 6.42
C ASP A 143 -5.71 21.44 7.43
N ALA A 144 -6.28 20.31 6.98
CA ALA A 144 -6.43 19.12 7.80
C ALA A 144 -5.07 18.56 8.28
N ALA A 145 -4.07 18.51 7.41
CA ALA A 145 -2.71 18.12 7.78
C ALA A 145 -2.12 19.06 8.83
N ARG A 146 -2.23 20.39 8.64
CA ARG A 146 -1.72 21.37 9.61
C ARG A 146 -2.41 21.27 10.97
N GLU A 147 -3.73 21.15 10.99
CA GLU A 147 -4.52 20.99 12.22
C GLU A 147 -4.13 19.70 12.96
N SER A 148 -4.01 18.60 12.23
CA SER A 148 -3.64 17.29 12.78
C SER A 148 -2.21 17.29 13.34
N ALA A 149 -1.24 17.82 12.59
CA ALA A 149 0.14 17.97 13.07
C ALA A 149 0.22 18.86 14.32
N ALA A 150 -0.55 19.97 14.36
CA ALA A 150 -0.61 20.83 15.54
C ALA A 150 -1.22 20.12 16.76
N ALA A 151 -2.29 19.36 16.57
CA ALA A 151 -2.91 18.57 17.63
C ALA A 151 -1.95 17.49 18.18
N MET A 152 -1.07 16.95 17.34
CA MET A 152 -0.04 15.99 17.71
C MET A 152 1.23 16.66 18.30
N GLY A 153 1.34 17.99 18.27
CA GLY A 153 2.56 18.70 18.69
C GLY A 153 3.73 18.55 17.72
N ARG A 154 3.45 18.19 16.46
CA ARG A 154 4.41 17.86 15.40
C ARG A 154 4.43 18.88 14.26
N THR A 155 4.02 20.11 14.52
CA THR A 155 3.98 21.19 13.52
C THR A 155 5.34 21.39 12.85
N ASP A 156 6.43 21.29 13.60
CA ASP A 156 7.79 21.52 13.10
C ASP A 156 8.28 20.40 12.16
N ASP A 157 7.64 19.23 12.20
CA ASP A 157 7.97 18.09 11.34
C ASP A 157 7.18 18.11 10.02
N LEU A 158 6.14 18.94 9.93
CA LEU A 158 5.27 19.00 8.76
C LEU A 158 5.89 19.83 7.64
N ARG A 159 6.11 19.17 6.51
CA ARG A 159 6.57 19.73 5.24
C ARG A 159 5.41 19.73 4.25
N VAL A 160 4.86 20.91 3.98
CA VAL A 160 3.81 21.10 2.98
C VAL A 160 4.44 21.50 1.66
N HIS A 161 4.12 20.77 0.60
CA HIS A 161 4.43 21.13 -0.77
C HIS A 161 3.15 21.64 -1.46
N ASP A 162 3.06 22.96 -1.59
CA ASP A 162 2.06 23.59 -2.45
C ASP A 162 2.50 23.39 -3.90
N VAL A 163 1.81 22.50 -4.62
CA VAL A 163 2.15 22.10 -5.98
C VAL A 163 1.56 23.09 -6.98
N THR A 164 2.28 23.33 -8.06
CA THR A 164 1.82 24.15 -9.18
C THR A 164 1.06 23.32 -10.21
N LEU A 165 0.30 23.99 -11.07
CA LEU A 165 -0.38 23.31 -12.18
C LEU A 165 0.63 22.70 -13.16
N ASP A 166 1.75 23.40 -13.41
CA ASP A 166 2.81 22.93 -14.29
C ASP A 166 3.44 21.64 -13.75
N GLU A 167 3.73 21.56 -12.43
CA GLU A 167 4.22 20.33 -11.80
C GLU A 167 3.23 19.16 -11.91
N ILE A 168 1.93 19.44 -11.79
CA ILE A 168 0.87 18.44 -12.01
C ILE A 168 0.88 17.96 -13.46
N GLU A 169 0.91 18.87 -14.43
CA GLU A 169 0.90 18.54 -15.86
C GLU A 169 2.13 17.72 -16.26
N GLU A 170 3.30 18.02 -15.70
CA GLU A 170 4.54 17.28 -15.91
C GLU A 170 4.51 15.88 -15.26
N ALA A 171 3.91 15.75 -14.08
CA ALA A 171 3.86 14.48 -13.34
C ALA A 171 2.84 13.49 -13.91
N VAL A 172 1.71 13.94 -14.47
CA VAL A 172 0.67 13.06 -15.05
C VAL A 172 1.20 11.98 -16.00
N PRO A 173 2.02 12.28 -17.03
CA PRO A 173 2.54 11.25 -17.91
C PRO A 173 3.55 10.32 -17.23
N GLU A 174 4.27 10.78 -16.19
CA GLU A 174 5.16 9.93 -15.38
C GLU A 174 4.36 8.94 -14.55
N VAL A 175 3.32 9.43 -13.86
CA VAL A 175 2.40 8.61 -13.05
C VAL A 175 1.74 7.55 -13.91
N ALA A 176 1.17 7.93 -15.07
CA ALA A 176 0.51 6.99 -15.97
C ALA A 176 1.42 5.84 -16.44
N ARG A 177 2.71 6.15 -16.70
CA ARG A 177 3.72 5.14 -17.00
C ARG A 177 4.04 4.28 -15.79
N ALA A 178 4.25 4.87 -14.62
CA ALA A 178 4.62 4.17 -13.40
C ALA A 178 3.54 3.16 -12.95
N ILE A 179 2.26 3.51 -13.08
CA ILE A 179 1.16 2.61 -12.70
C ILE A 179 0.70 1.71 -13.86
N GLY A 180 1.22 1.90 -15.07
CA GLY A 180 0.82 1.16 -16.27
C GLY A 180 -0.63 1.41 -16.70
N ARG A 181 -1.24 2.53 -16.30
CA ARG A 181 -2.64 2.85 -16.56
C ARG A 181 -2.79 4.30 -16.98
N THR A 182 -3.68 4.54 -17.94
CA THR A 182 -3.92 5.89 -18.50
C THR A 182 -5.30 6.43 -18.18
N ASN A 183 -6.13 5.69 -17.43
CA ASN A 183 -7.44 6.20 -17.05
C ASN A 183 -7.28 7.32 -16.01
N ALA A 184 -8.07 8.38 -16.18
CA ALA A 184 -7.90 9.61 -15.40
C ALA A 184 -8.06 9.38 -13.90
N MET A 185 -8.99 8.50 -13.49
CA MET A 185 -9.28 8.23 -12.08
C MET A 185 -8.07 7.61 -11.38
N ASP A 186 -7.47 6.56 -11.95
CA ASP A 186 -6.30 5.91 -11.35
C ASP A 186 -5.09 6.86 -11.30
N VAL A 187 -4.89 7.66 -12.35
CA VAL A 187 -3.83 8.68 -12.37
C VAL A 187 -4.08 9.74 -11.30
N GLN A 188 -5.31 10.22 -11.14
CA GLN A 188 -5.68 11.20 -10.12
C GLN A 188 -5.47 10.67 -8.69
N ILE A 189 -5.73 9.38 -8.45
CA ILE A 189 -5.51 8.74 -7.15
C ILE A 189 -4.00 8.60 -6.88
N ALA A 190 -3.21 8.21 -7.87
CA ALA A 190 -1.77 7.99 -7.70
C ALA A 190 -0.95 9.29 -7.65
N LEU A 191 -1.43 10.38 -8.27
CA LEU A 191 -0.69 11.62 -8.43
C LEU A 191 -0.25 12.27 -7.10
N PRO A 192 -1.11 12.46 -6.08
CA PRO A 192 -0.68 13.04 -4.81
C PRO A 192 0.41 12.20 -4.13
N LEU A 193 0.26 10.88 -4.16
CA LEU A 193 1.24 9.96 -3.60
C LEU A 193 2.59 10.06 -4.33
N TYR A 194 2.56 10.15 -5.66
CA TYR A 194 3.76 10.35 -6.46
C TYR A 194 4.48 11.65 -6.11
N LEU A 195 3.74 12.76 -5.98
CA LEU A 195 4.31 14.07 -5.66
C LEU A 195 4.89 14.10 -4.23
N VAL A 196 4.24 13.46 -3.26
CA VAL A 196 4.78 13.28 -1.91
C VAL A 196 6.08 12.47 -1.96
N ALA A 197 6.07 11.32 -2.62
CA ALA A 197 7.24 10.45 -2.74
C ALA A 197 8.40 11.15 -3.44
N GLN A 198 8.12 11.87 -4.54
CA GLN A 198 9.12 12.65 -5.27
C GLN A 198 9.73 13.73 -4.39
N ARG A 199 8.93 14.42 -3.57
CA ARG A 199 9.41 15.45 -2.64
C ARG A 199 10.27 14.86 -1.52
N ALA A 200 9.85 13.74 -0.93
CA ALA A 200 10.59 13.04 0.11
C ALA A 200 11.93 12.50 -0.42
N ALA A 201 11.93 11.87 -1.60
CA ALA A 201 13.15 11.39 -2.25
C ALA A 201 14.15 12.52 -2.54
N ARG A 202 13.69 13.70 -2.97
CA ARG A 202 14.56 14.89 -3.15
C ARG A 202 15.23 15.36 -1.85
N ASP A 203 14.59 15.12 -0.71
CA ASP A 203 15.14 15.45 0.62
C ASP A 203 16.01 14.31 1.18
N GLY A 204 16.18 13.21 0.45
CA GLY A 204 17.08 12.10 0.80
C GLY A 204 16.42 10.90 1.47
N PHE A 205 15.08 10.81 1.48
CA PHE A 205 14.36 9.66 2.05
C PHE A 205 14.09 8.59 0.99
N ASP A 206 14.54 7.37 1.24
CA ASP A 206 14.34 6.22 0.35
C ASP A 206 13.08 5.41 0.71
N ARG A 207 12.50 5.66 1.89
CA ARG A 207 11.30 4.96 2.38
C ARG A 207 10.18 5.96 2.66
N LEU A 208 8.96 5.57 2.32
CA LEU A 208 7.74 6.35 2.58
C LEU A 208 6.68 5.47 3.25
N ALA A 209 6.31 5.80 4.49
CA ALA A 209 5.21 5.15 5.21
C ALA A 209 3.86 5.78 4.81
N LEU A 210 2.86 4.92 4.60
CA LEU A 210 1.52 5.30 4.16
C LEU A 210 0.48 4.75 5.13
N GLY A 211 -0.56 5.54 5.42
CA GLY A 211 -1.75 5.09 6.15
C GLY A 211 -2.78 4.35 5.29
N GLN A 212 -2.37 3.71 4.18
CA GLN A 212 -3.32 3.06 3.25
C GLN A 212 -3.81 1.69 3.78
N GLY A 213 -5.02 1.29 3.38
CA GLY A 213 -5.60 -0.02 3.70
C GLY A 213 -6.48 -0.05 4.95
N ALA A 214 -6.46 1.00 5.77
CA ALA A 214 -7.27 1.09 6.97
C ALA A 214 -8.77 1.25 6.65
N ASP A 215 -9.11 2.05 5.64
CA ASP A 215 -10.49 2.21 5.18
C ASP A 215 -11.09 0.90 4.67
N GLU A 216 -10.31 0.09 3.94
CA GLU A 216 -10.71 -1.23 3.46
C GLU A 216 -10.85 -2.26 4.58
N LEU A 217 -9.97 -2.18 5.59
CA LEU A 217 -9.96 -3.11 6.72
C LEU A 217 -11.05 -2.81 7.76
N PHE A 218 -11.34 -1.53 8.00
CA PHE A 218 -12.26 -1.07 9.05
C PHE A 218 -13.57 -0.47 8.52
N GLY A 219 -13.77 -0.45 7.20
CA GLY A 219 -14.99 0.02 6.56
C GLY A 219 -15.17 1.55 6.62
N GLY A 220 -14.06 2.29 6.54
CA GLY A 220 -14.05 3.77 6.61
C GLY A 220 -14.54 4.45 5.32
N VAL A 221 -14.55 3.73 4.19
CA VAL A 221 -15.29 4.16 3.00
C VAL A 221 -16.77 4.23 3.36
N ARG A 222 -17.34 5.45 3.42
CA ARG A 222 -18.78 5.65 3.60
C ARG A 222 -19.53 4.96 2.46
N GLN A 223 -19.92 3.70 2.66
CA GLN A 223 -21.04 3.15 1.90
C GLN A 223 -22.27 3.99 2.24
N GLY A 224 -22.84 4.63 1.22
CA GLY A 224 -24.12 5.30 1.34
C GLY A 224 -25.11 4.34 2.01
N ARG A 225 -25.58 4.72 3.20
CA ARG A 225 -26.78 4.13 3.79
C ARG A 225 -27.96 4.51 2.90
N GLU A 226 -28.15 3.77 1.80
CA GLU A 226 -29.43 3.77 1.10
C GLU A 226 -30.42 2.92 1.91
N GLY A 227 -31.50 3.59 2.31
CA GLY A 227 -32.47 3.07 3.25
C GLY A 227 -33.29 1.93 2.69
N ALA A 228 -33.17 0.76 3.30
CA ALA A 228 -34.25 -0.22 3.30
C ALA A 228 -35.25 0.14 4.41
N ARG A 229 -36.19 1.06 4.11
CA ARG A 229 -37.49 1.00 4.79
C ARG A 229 -38.14 -0.32 4.37
N ARG A 230 -38.20 -1.27 5.30
CA ARG A 230 -39.00 -2.50 5.11
C ARG A 230 -40.49 -2.13 5.12
N PRO A 231 -41.31 -2.65 4.19
CA PRO A 231 -42.75 -2.75 4.42
C PRO A 231 -43.05 -3.77 5.54
#